data_AF-A0ABD6AT89-F1
#
_entry.id   AF-A0ABD6AT89-F1
#
_cell.length_a   1.000
_cell.length_b   1.000
_cell.length_c   1.000
_cell.angle_alpha   90.00
_cell.angle_beta   90.00
_cell.angle_gamma   90.00
#
_symmetry.space_group_name_H-M   'P 1'
#
loop_
_entity.id
_entity.type
_entity.pdbx_description
1 polymer ?
#
loop_
_entity_poly.entity_id
_entity_poly.type
_entity_poly.pdbx_seq_one_letter_code
_entity_poly.pdbx_strand_id
1 'polypeptide(L)'
;MPIDTGSEEWRNARLEDWTEVFLLQFFDQNPDCAFTVKEIAERLAEETPEVFPQTIRGDESLQISYIAAGLDRMDWKSQVEMRTIEKEGMVESYYSKKEGASYPMAQIEDEFPRRLDSLEEKLEDEGEGLEDRVDSLEYRVYELENDW
;
A
#
# COMPACT_ATOMS: atom_id res chain seq x y z
N MET A 1 -19.39 3.04 26.67
CA MET A 1 -19.23 1.63 27.04
C MET A 1 -18.30 1.00 26.01
N PRO A 2 -17.33 0.16 26.41
CA PRO A 2 -16.53 -0.59 25.47
C PRO A 2 -17.39 -1.62 24.72
N ILE A 3 -17.06 -1.90 23.46
CA ILE A 3 -17.69 -2.95 22.63
C ILE A 3 -16.82 -4.21 22.71
N ASP A 4 -17.45 -5.37 22.82
CA ASP A 4 -16.76 -6.66 22.76
C ASP A 4 -16.35 -6.97 21.31
N THR A 5 -15.05 -7.13 21.06
CA THR A 5 -14.49 -7.47 19.73
C THR A 5 -14.93 -8.85 19.22
N GLY A 6 -15.49 -9.70 20.08
CA GLY A 6 -16.12 -10.96 19.69
C GLY A 6 -17.60 -10.84 19.28
N SER A 7 -18.23 -9.68 19.49
CA SER A 7 -19.67 -9.51 19.27
C SER A 7 -20.04 -9.41 17.79
N GLU A 8 -21.31 -9.72 17.50
CA GLU A 8 -21.89 -9.49 16.17
C GLU A 8 -21.86 -8.01 15.78
N GLU A 9 -21.98 -7.08 16.74
CA GLU A 9 -21.92 -5.65 16.44
C GLU A 9 -20.54 -5.24 15.92
N TRP A 10 -19.46 -5.81 16.49
CA TRP A 10 -18.11 -5.57 16.00
C TRP A 10 -17.85 -6.25 14.64
N ARG A 11 -18.30 -7.49 14.46
CA ARG A 11 -18.12 -8.21 13.18
C ARG A 11 -18.87 -7.58 12.01
N ASN A 12 -20.01 -6.95 12.30
CA ASN A 12 -20.79 -6.22 11.31
C ASN A 12 -20.44 -4.73 11.25
N ALA A 13 -19.44 -4.28 12.02
CA ALA A 13 -18.96 -2.91 11.93
C ALA A 13 -18.29 -2.69 10.58
N ARG A 14 -18.58 -1.54 9.96
CA ARG A 14 -17.98 -1.18 8.68
C ARG A 14 -16.62 -0.54 8.91
N LEU A 15 -15.62 -1.03 8.17
CA LEU A 15 -14.33 -0.36 8.03
C LEU A 15 -14.49 0.77 7.01
N GLU A 16 -14.92 1.94 7.47
CA GLU A 16 -15.05 3.14 6.65
C GLU A 16 -13.85 4.05 6.87
N ASP A 17 -12.67 3.67 6.39
CA ASP A 17 -11.55 4.61 6.23
C ASP A 17 -11.28 4.84 4.74
N TRP A 18 -12.06 5.75 4.16
CA TRP A 18 -11.93 6.19 2.78
C TRP A 18 -10.99 7.39 2.64
N THR A 19 -10.37 7.85 3.73
CA THR A 19 -9.57 9.08 3.77
C THR A 19 -8.46 9.06 2.74
N GLU A 20 -7.73 7.94 2.63
CA GLU A 20 -6.64 7.81 1.66
C GLU A 20 -7.14 7.93 0.22
N VAL A 21 -8.33 7.38 -0.10
CA VAL A 21 -8.91 7.47 -1.44
C VAL A 21 -9.22 8.92 -1.79
N PHE A 22 -9.86 9.65 -0.87
CA PHE A 22 -10.19 11.07 -1.08
C PHE A 22 -8.93 11.95 -1.15
N LEU A 23 -7.90 11.64 -0.35
CA LEU A 23 -6.62 12.35 -0.41
C LEU A 23 -5.89 12.10 -1.73
N LEU A 24 -5.85 10.85 -2.22
CA LEU A 24 -5.28 10.55 -3.53
C LEU A 24 -6.02 11.28 -4.65
N GLN A 25 -7.36 11.26 -4.61
CA GLN A 25 -8.18 11.99 -5.58
C GLN A 25 -7.92 13.50 -5.51
N PHE A 26 -7.80 14.06 -4.31
CA PHE A 26 -7.47 15.48 -4.11
C PHE A 26 -6.14 15.83 -4.79
N PHE A 27 -5.11 15.01 -4.61
CA PHE A 27 -3.81 15.23 -5.25
C PHE A 27 -3.84 14.97 -6.76
N ASP A 28 -4.62 14.01 -7.24
CA ASP A 28 -4.80 13.76 -8.68
C ASP A 28 -5.46 14.93 -9.40
N GLN A 29 -6.35 15.65 -8.72
CA GLN A 29 -6.97 16.88 -9.22
C GLN A 29 -6.04 18.10 -9.14
N ASN A 30 -4.94 18.00 -8.38
CA ASN A 30 -3.99 19.08 -8.15
C ASN A 30 -2.52 18.59 -8.28
N PRO A 31 -2.12 18.01 -9.42
CA PRO A 31 -0.86 17.26 -9.53
C PRO A 31 0.40 18.13 -9.37
N ASP A 32 0.32 19.40 -9.75
CA ASP A 32 1.46 20.33 -9.75
C ASP A 32 1.51 21.23 -8.49
N CYS A 33 0.70 20.93 -7.48
CA CYS A 33 0.53 21.77 -6.30
C CYS A 33 0.94 21.03 -5.02
N ALA A 34 1.44 21.79 -4.03
CA ALA A 34 1.65 21.32 -2.68
C ALA A 34 0.79 22.15 -1.72
N PHE A 35 0.25 21.49 -0.69
CA PHE A 35 -0.72 22.10 0.22
C PHE A 35 -0.37 21.80 1.67
N THR A 36 -0.71 22.72 2.55
CA THR A 36 -0.70 22.49 4.00
C THR A 36 -1.85 21.56 4.39
N VAL A 37 -1.73 20.90 5.55
CA VAL A 37 -2.82 20.06 6.09
C VAL A 37 -4.11 20.88 6.23
N LYS A 38 -3.98 22.14 6.64
CA LYS A 38 -5.12 23.04 6.82
C LYS A 38 -5.84 23.29 5.51
N GLU A 39 -5.11 23.66 4.45
CA GLU A 39 -5.70 23.90 3.12
C GLU A 39 -6.39 22.65 2.57
N ILE A 40 -5.80 21.47 2.78
CA ILE A 40 -6.40 20.19 2.37
C ILE A 40 -7.71 19.96 3.14
N ALA A 41 -7.68 20.11 4.46
CA ALA A 41 -8.86 19.89 5.31
C ALA A 41 -10.00 20.86 4.99
N GLU A 42 -9.70 22.14 4.79
CA GLU A 42 -10.68 23.17 4.41
C GLU A 42 -11.33 22.83 3.07
N ARG A 43 -10.54 22.55 2.03
CA ARG A 43 -11.08 22.19 0.71
C ARG A 43 -11.91 20.92 0.74
N LEU A 44 -11.44 19.89 1.43
CA LEU A 44 -12.21 18.65 1.58
C LEU A 44 -13.51 18.89 2.35
N ALA A 45 -13.52 19.78 3.34
CA ALA A 45 -14.75 20.09 4.09
C ALA A 45 -15.78 20.82 3.22
N GLU A 46 -15.33 21.64 2.28
CA GLU A 46 -16.19 22.37 1.34
C GLU A 46 -16.67 21.51 0.17
N GLU A 47 -15.76 20.79 -0.47
CA GLU A 47 -16.01 20.08 -1.74
C GLU A 47 -16.48 18.64 -1.53
N THR A 48 -16.00 17.96 -0.48
CA THR A 48 -16.26 16.53 -0.24
C THR A 48 -16.39 16.24 1.27
N PRO A 49 -17.38 16.85 1.97
CA PRO A 49 -17.52 16.75 3.43
C PRO A 49 -17.73 15.31 3.94
N GLU A 50 -18.06 14.40 3.03
CA GLU A 50 -18.23 12.98 3.27
C GLU A 50 -16.96 12.21 3.60
N VAL A 51 -15.78 12.75 3.32
CA VAL A 51 -14.51 12.21 3.82
C VAL A 51 -14.46 12.20 5.35
N PHE A 52 -15.16 13.13 5.98
CA PHE A 52 -15.15 13.26 7.43
C PHE A 52 -16.26 12.43 8.08
N PRO A 53 -15.92 11.63 9.11
CA PRO A 53 -16.91 11.04 10.01
C PRO A 53 -17.90 12.10 10.48
N GLN A 54 -19.19 11.74 10.54
CA GLN A 54 -20.25 12.68 10.93
C GLN A 54 -19.99 13.35 12.29
N THR A 55 -19.31 12.64 13.19
CA THR A 55 -18.96 13.12 14.54
C THR A 55 -17.96 14.27 14.56
N ILE A 56 -17.19 14.47 13.48
CA ILE A 56 -16.18 15.53 13.39
C ILE A 56 -16.48 16.58 12.32
N ARG A 57 -17.60 16.45 11.61
CA ARG A 57 -18.01 17.46 10.62
C ARG A 57 -18.31 18.80 11.31
N GLY A 58 -17.64 19.85 10.88
CA GLY A 58 -17.80 21.21 11.42
C GLY A 58 -16.88 21.53 12.60
N ASP A 59 -16.01 20.60 13.02
CA ASP A 59 -14.91 20.88 13.94
C ASP A 59 -13.59 20.92 13.15
N GLU A 60 -13.14 22.12 12.79
CA GLU A 60 -11.95 22.35 11.97
C GLU A 60 -10.70 21.71 12.58
N SER A 61 -10.55 21.77 13.90
CA SER A 61 -9.38 21.21 14.61
C SER A 61 -9.34 19.68 14.48
N LEU A 62 -10.48 19.03 14.66
CA LEU A 62 -10.59 17.57 14.49
C LEU A 62 -10.45 17.15 13.03
N GLN A 63 -10.96 17.94 12.09
CA GLN A 63 -10.79 17.69 10.65
C GLN A 63 -9.32 17.79 10.24
N ILE A 64 -8.60 18.83 10.67
CA ILE A 64 -7.16 18.98 10.44
C ILE A 64 -6.40 17.78 11.02
N SER A 65 -6.70 17.38 12.27
CA SER A 65 -6.06 16.23 12.91
C SER A 65 -6.32 14.91 12.17
N TYR A 66 -7.54 14.74 11.66
CA TYR A 66 -7.94 13.58 10.87
C TYR A 66 -7.18 13.49 9.54
N ILE A 67 -7.06 14.61 8.82
CA ILE A 67 -6.29 14.70 7.58
C ILE A 67 -4.79 14.49 7.84
N ALA A 68 -4.23 15.10 8.90
CA ALA A 68 -2.84 14.92 9.28
C ALA A 68 -2.52 13.42 9.47
N ALA A 69 -3.35 12.71 10.23
CA ALA A 69 -3.16 11.28 10.46
C ALA A 69 -3.26 10.45 9.16
N GLY A 70 -4.10 10.85 8.20
CA GLY A 70 -4.18 10.23 6.88
C GLY A 70 -2.90 10.46 6.06
N LEU A 71 -2.43 11.71 6.01
CA LEU A 71 -1.21 12.09 5.29
C LEU A 71 0.03 11.41 5.88
N ASP A 72 0.12 11.28 7.21
CA ASP A 72 1.20 10.53 7.85
C ASP A 72 1.19 9.08 7.35
N ARG A 73 0.03 8.40 7.35
CA ARG A 73 -0.06 7.02 6.82
C ARG A 73 0.38 6.93 5.36
N MET A 74 0.03 7.92 4.54
CA MET A 74 0.39 7.98 3.13
C MET A 74 1.89 8.27 2.90
N ASP A 75 2.51 9.11 3.74
CA ASP A 75 3.94 9.41 3.69
C ASP A 75 4.77 8.16 4.03
N TRP A 76 4.35 7.43 5.07
CA TRP A 76 4.91 6.11 5.40
C TRP A 76 4.81 5.11 4.25
N LYS A 77 3.74 5.18 3.45
CA LYS A 77 3.54 4.36 2.24
C LYS A 77 4.24 4.93 0.99
N SER A 78 4.98 6.04 1.11
CA SER A 78 5.60 6.76 -0.01
C SER A 78 4.61 7.17 -1.11
N GLN A 79 3.36 7.48 -0.75
CA GLN A 79 2.32 7.96 -1.68
C GLN A 79 2.32 9.49 -1.81
N VAL A 80 2.68 10.17 -0.73
CA VAL A 80 2.87 11.62 -0.68
C VAL A 80 4.33 11.91 -0.30
N GLU A 81 4.75 13.14 -0.56
CA GLU A 81 5.99 13.70 -0.04
C GLU A 81 5.67 14.94 0.80
N MET A 82 6.20 14.98 2.02
CA MET A 82 6.19 16.16 2.88
C MET A 82 7.47 16.99 2.68
N ARG A 83 7.32 18.30 2.50
CA ARG A 83 8.42 19.27 2.55
C ARG A 83 8.09 20.41 3.50
N THR A 84 9.09 20.85 4.25
CA THR A 84 8.96 21.99 5.14
C THR A 84 9.57 23.22 4.50
N ILE A 85 8.85 24.34 4.51
CA ILE A 85 9.27 25.61 3.94
C ILE A 85 9.25 26.66 5.05
N GLU A 86 10.33 27.43 5.17
CA GLU A 86 10.40 28.59 6.05
C GLU A 86 10.06 29.86 5.27
N LYS A 87 9.04 30.60 5.72
CA LYS A 87 8.65 31.91 5.17
C LYS A 87 8.44 32.88 6.32
N GLU A 88 9.11 34.03 6.25
CA GLU A 88 8.93 35.14 7.21
C GLU A 88 9.11 34.72 8.69
N GLY A 89 9.97 33.72 8.95
CA GLY A 89 10.20 33.18 10.30
C GLY A 89 9.14 32.19 10.79
N MET A 90 8.18 31.82 9.94
CA MET A 90 7.27 30.70 10.17
C MET A 90 7.72 29.48 9.38
N VAL A 91 7.66 28.32 10.02
CA VAL A 91 8.00 27.02 9.45
C VAL A 91 6.71 26.26 9.20
N GLU A 92 6.44 25.91 7.95
CA GLU A 92 5.19 25.27 7.56
C GLU A 92 5.45 24.05 6.67
N SER A 93 4.69 22.98 6.90
CA SER A 93 4.81 21.72 6.17
C SER A 93 3.76 21.63 5.07
N TYR A 94 4.23 21.26 3.88
CA TYR A 94 3.45 21.10 2.67
C TYR A 94 3.53 19.66 2.18
N TYR A 95 2.43 19.17 1.62
CA TYR A 95 2.27 17.82 1.09
C TYR A 95 1.94 17.88 -0.39
N SER A 96 2.54 16.97 -1.15
CA SER A 96 2.27 16.80 -2.59
C SER A 96 2.27 15.32 -2.96
N LYS A 97 1.72 14.97 -4.12
CA LYS A 97 1.79 13.61 -4.63
C LYS A 97 3.24 13.24 -4.93
N LYS A 98 3.66 12.05 -4.52
CA LYS A 98 4.98 11.52 -4.90
C LYS A 98 4.89 10.83 -6.26
N GLU A 99 5.65 11.32 -7.24
CA GLU A 99 5.76 10.65 -8.55
C GLU A 99 6.44 9.29 -8.40
N GLY A 100 5.91 8.28 -9.10
CA GLY A 100 6.45 6.92 -9.03
C GLY A 100 6.24 6.23 -7.69
N ALA A 101 5.29 6.70 -6.87
CA ALA A 101 4.84 6.02 -5.67
C ALA A 101 4.53 4.55 -5.98
N SER A 102 5.47 3.68 -5.63
CA SER A 102 5.28 2.24 -5.67
C SER A 102 4.74 1.79 -4.33
N TYR A 103 3.61 1.10 -4.36
CA TYR A 103 3.00 0.49 -3.19
C TYR A 103 3.94 -0.59 -2.64
N PRO A 104 4.60 -0.40 -1.50
CA PRO A 104 5.45 -1.46 -0.94
C PRO A 104 4.60 -2.69 -0.60
N MET A 105 3.35 -2.47 -0.14
CA MET A 105 2.40 -3.56 0.10
C MET A 105 1.85 -4.19 -1.17
N ALA A 106 1.60 -3.46 -2.26
CA ALA A 106 1.17 -4.10 -3.52
C ALA A 106 2.34 -4.83 -4.21
N GLN A 107 3.59 -4.40 -4.03
CA GLN A 107 4.76 -5.18 -4.42
C GLN A 107 4.89 -6.47 -3.56
N ILE A 108 4.59 -6.40 -2.27
CA ILE A 108 4.58 -7.58 -1.39
C ILE A 108 3.39 -8.52 -1.67
N GLU A 109 2.22 -7.99 -2.03
CA GLU A 109 1.02 -8.78 -2.32
C GLU A 109 0.96 -9.30 -3.75
N ASP A 110 1.61 -8.66 -4.73
CA ASP A 110 1.51 -9.04 -6.15
C ASP A 110 2.85 -9.45 -6.78
N GLU A 111 3.96 -8.74 -6.51
CA GLU A 111 5.26 -9.10 -7.09
C GLU A 111 5.96 -10.26 -6.37
N PHE A 112 5.86 -10.33 -5.03
CA PHE A 112 6.49 -11.41 -4.27
C PHE A 112 5.88 -12.79 -4.59
N PRO A 113 4.55 -12.97 -4.64
CA PRO A 113 3.95 -14.24 -5.04
C PRO A 113 4.34 -14.64 -6.46
N ARG A 114 4.26 -13.71 -7.44
CA ARG A 114 4.64 -14.03 -8.83
C ARG A 114 6.12 -14.38 -9.00
N ARG A 115 7.02 -13.77 -8.22
CA ARG A 115 8.44 -14.12 -8.22
C ARG A 115 8.70 -15.46 -7.54
N LEU A 116 7.91 -15.81 -6.51
CA LEU A 116 7.95 -17.11 -5.86
C LEU A 116 7.45 -18.20 -6.82
N ASP A 117 6.30 -18.00 -7.46
CA ASP A 117 5.73 -18.93 -8.46
C ASP A 117 6.73 -19.18 -9.60
N SER A 118 7.37 -18.12 -10.12
CA SER A 118 8.40 -18.25 -11.18
C SER A 118 9.68 -18.93 -10.70
N LEU A 119 10.01 -18.86 -9.41
CA LEU A 119 11.14 -19.59 -8.82
C LEU A 119 10.79 -21.06 -8.58
N GLU A 120 9.56 -21.35 -8.17
CA GLU A 120 9.04 -22.70 -8.01
C GLU A 120 9.00 -23.43 -9.37
N GLU A 121 8.47 -22.80 -10.42
CA GLU A 121 8.42 -23.35 -11.78
C GLU A 121 9.84 -23.66 -12.31
N LYS A 122 10.82 -22.77 -12.07
CA LYS A 122 12.22 -23.03 -12.45
C LYS A 122 12.86 -24.17 -11.66
N LEU A 123 12.53 -24.31 -10.39
CA LEU A 123 13.03 -25.41 -9.56
C LEU A 123 12.41 -26.74 -9.99
N GLU A 124 11.16 -26.74 -10.41
CA GLU A 124 10.45 -27.91 -10.93
C GLU A 124 11.06 -28.35 -12.28
N ASP A 125 11.26 -27.41 -13.21
CA ASP A 125 11.95 -27.66 -14.50
C ASP A 125 13.37 -28.21 -14.32
N GLU A 126 14.16 -27.65 -13.38
CA GLU A 126 15.49 -28.16 -13.07
C GLU A 126 15.44 -29.56 -12.41
N GLY A 127 14.41 -29.84 -11.62
CA GLY A 127 14.16 -31.13 -11.01
C GLY A 127 13.87 -32.21 -12.05
N GLU A 128 12.94 -31.95 -12.97
CA GLU A 128 12.62 -32.86 -14.09
C GLU A 128 13.86 -33.10 -14.96
N GLY A 129 14.61 -32.03 -15.29
CA GLY A 129 15.84 -32.15 -16.06
C GLY A 129 16.96 -32.94 -15.35
N LEU A 130 16.97 -32.98 -14.01
CA LEU A 130 17.88 -33.82 -13.24
C LEU A 130 17.41 -35.28 -13.19
N GLU A 131 16.11 -35.52 -13.07
CA GLU A 131 15.51 -36.85 -13.10
C GLU A 131 15.77 -37.55 -14.44
N ASP A 132 15.51 -36.87 -15.56
CA ASP A 132 15.82 -37.38 -16.92
C ASP A 132 17.31 -37.75 -17.08
N ARG A 133 18.20 -36.96 -16.47
CA ARG A 133 19.64 -37.21 -16.53
C ARG A 133 20.05 -38.39 -15.66
N VAL A 134 19.41 -38.57 -14.51
CA VAL A 134 19.63 -39.73 -13.64
C VAL A 134 19.11 -40.98 -14.32
N ASP A 135 17.89 -40.97 -14.85
CA ASP A 135 17.30 -42.10 -15.59
C ASP A 135 18.16 -42.51 -16.79
N SER A 136 18.68 -41.54 -17.54
CA SER A 136 19.60 -41.80 -18.65
C SER A 136 20.92 -42.44 -18.18
N LEU A 137 21.43 -42.03 -17.01
CA LEU A 137 22.63 -42.63 -16.42
C LEU A 137 22.36 -44.02 -15.87
N GLU A 138 21.23 -44.24 -15.20
CA GLU A 138 20.80 -45.54 -14.69
C GLU A 138 20.62 -46.55 -15.83
N TYR A 139 19.98 -46.14 -16.92
CA TYR A 139 19.84 -46.97 -18.12
C TYR A 139 21.20 -47.36 -18.71
N ARG A 140 22.12 -46.41 -18.84
CA ARG A 140 23.48 -46.67 -19.35
C ARG A 140 24.30 -47.57 -18.43
N VAL A 141 24.15 -47.42 -17.11
CA VAL A 141 24.80 -48.31 -16.14
C VAL A 141 24.21 -49.72 -16.27
N TYR A 142 22.89 -49.85 -16.39
CA TYR A 142 22.23 -51.14 -16.56
C TYR A 142 22.63 -51.84 -17.87
N GLU A 143 22.75 -51.13 -18.99
CA GLU A 143 23.31 -51.68 -20.23
C GLU A 143 24.74 -52.20 -20.02
N LEU A 144 25.60 -51.41 -19.38
CA LEU A 144 26.99 -51.79 -19.12
C LEU A 144 27.13 -53.00 -18.18
N GLU A 145 26.20 -53.18 -17.25
CA GLU A 145 26.16 -54.32 -16.32
C GLU A 145 25.58 -55.59 -16.96
N ASN A 146 24.74 -55.49 -17.99
CA ASN A 146 24.11 -56.64 -18.67
C ASN A 146 24.75 -57.02 -20.01
N ASP A 147 25.69 -56.23 -20.53
CA ASP A 147 26.49 -56.55 -21.74
C ASP A 147 27.74 -57.44 -21.45
N TRP A 148 27.76 -58.17 -20.33
CA TRP A 148 28.81 -59.14 -19.96
C TRP A 148 28.31 -60.59 -19.85
#